data_AF-A0A2M8FXM2-F1
#
_entry.id   AF-A0A2M8FXM2-F1
#
_cell.length_a   1.000
_cell.length_b   1.000
_cell.length_c   1.000
_cell.angle_alpha   90.00
_cell.angle_beta   90.00
_cell.angle_gamma   90.00
#
_symmetry.space_group_name_H-M   'P 1'
#
loop_
_entity.id
_entity.type
_entity.pdbx_description
1 polymer ?
#
loop_
_entity_poly.entity_id
_entity_poly.type
_entity_poly.pdbx_seq_one_letter_code
_entity_poly.pdbx_strand_id
1 'polypeptide(L)'
;MPFSKLTSIFKRLRGFCMQPNRLEQHWEAVKPHILKDWDILTKEDLDHSGPHFDRLLELISTRYYPGRSRISVEGKIRDYLYGLLDALDFD
;
A
#
# COMPACT_ATOMS: atom_id res chain seq x y z
N MET A 1 14.91 -47.02 -11.17
CA MET A 1 13.48 -46.67 -11.03
C MET A 1 13.29 -45.92 -9.71
N PRO A 2 12.39 -44.93 -9.68
CA PRO A 2 12.73 -43.58 -9.22
C PRO A 2 12.48 -43.33 -7.73
N PHE A 3 13.42 -42.60 -7.12
CA PHE A 3 13.21 -41.86 -5.88
C PHE A 3 12.18 -40.76 -6.15
N SER A 4 10.90 -41.07 -5.91
CA SER A 4 9.82 -40.09 -5.94
C SER A 4 9.91 -39.18 -4.71
N LYS A 5 10.74 -38.15 -4.89
CA LYS A 5 10.69 -36.80 -4.33
C LYS A 5 9.61 -36.56 -3.27
N LEU A 6 10.11 -36.42 -2.04
CA LEU A 6 9.61 -35.56 -0.97
C LEU A 6 9.39 -34.11 -1.46
N THR A 7 8.27 -33.83 -2.14
CA THR A 7 7.85 -32.45 -2.40
C THR A 7 6.35 -32.32 -2.28
N SER A 8 5.84 -32.27 -1.04
CA SER A 8 4.47 -31.82 -0.79
C SER A 8 4.36 -31.10 0.55
N ILE A 9 5.28 -30.17 0.81
CA ILE A 9 5.23 -29.26 1.98
C ILE A 9 5.04 -27.79 1.57
N PHE A 10 5.20 -27.44 0.29
CA PHE A 10 4.97 -26.07 -0.19
C PHE A 10 3.64 -25.93 -0.92
N LYS A 11 2.54 -26.17 -0.21
CA LYS A 11 1.22 -25.63 -0.57
C LYS A 11 0.66 -24.81 0.59
N ARG A 12 1.52 -23.98 1.18
CA ARG A 12 1.16 -22.98 2.20
C ARG A 12 1.65 -21.58 1.79
N LEU A 13 1.46 -21.25 0.52
CA LEU A 13 1.70 -19.92 -0.05
C LEU A 13 0.49 -19.50 -0.90
N ARG A 14 -0.72 -19.67 -0.37
CA ARG A 14 -1.94 -19.01 -0.87
C ARG A 14 -2.58 -18.18 0.23
N GLY A 15 -1.77 -17.32 0.82
CA GLY A 15 -2.19 -16.32 1.81
C GLY A 15 -1.56 -14.95 1.58
N PHE A 16 -0.81 -14.76 0.49
CA PHE A 16 -0.46 -13.41 0.02
C PHE A 16 -1.60 -12.90 -0.86
N CYS A 17 -2.82 -12.83 -0.32
CA CYS A 17 -3.66 -11.73 -0.75
C CYS A 17 -3.05 -10.51 -0.05
N MET A 18 -2.34 -9.69 -0.82
CA MET A 18 -2.25 -8.25 -0.53
C MET A 18 -3.67 -7.84 -0.14
N GLN A 19 -3.95 -7.61 1.15
CA GLN A 19 -5.31 -7.29 1.60
C GLN A 19 -5.69 -5.96 0.95
N PRO A 20 -6.57 -5.94 -0.08
CA PRO A 20 -7.10 -4.68 -0.61
C PRO A 20 -8.01 -4.03 0.46
N ASN A 21 -8.43 -4.82 1.45
CA ASN A 21 -9.40 -4.43 2.47
C ASN A 21 -8.91 -3.41 3.49
N ARG A 22 -7.65 -3.40 3.95
CA ARG A 22 -7.29 -2.54 5.11
C ARG A 22 -7.26 -1.05 4.77
N LEU A 23 -6.63 -0.71 3.65
CA LEU A 23 -6.64 0.68 3.19
C LEU A 23 -8.06 1.12 2.82
N GLU A 24 -8.85 0.24 2.21
CA GLU A 24 -10.27 0.50 1.90
C GLU A 24 -11.12 0.67 3.17
N GLN A 25 -10.91 -0.16 4.19
CA GLN A 25 -11.64 -0.13 5.46
C GLN A 25 -11.34 1.12 6.29
N HIS A 26 -10.07 1.52 6.32
CA HIS A 26 -9.61 2.67 7.10
C HIS A 26 -9.44 3.92 6.24
N TRP A 27 -9.94 3.95 5.00
CA TRP A 27 -9.68 5.03 4.05
C TRP A 27 -10.05 6.40 4.59
N GLU A 28 -11.23 6.53 5.20
CA GLU A 28 -11.70 7.78 5.79
C GLU A 28 -10.84 8.24 6.98
N ALA A 29 -10.25 7.30 7.73
CA ALA A 29 -9.32 7.61 8.81
C ALA A 29 -7.93 7.98 8.27
N VAL A 30 -7.47 7.30 7.21
CA VAL A 30 -6.14 7.50 6.60
C VAL A 30 -6.06 8.81 5.80
N LYS A 31 -7.14 9.21 5.09
CA LYS A 31 -7.23 10.47 4.32
C LYS A 31 -6.66 11.70 5.04
N PRO A 32 -7.15 12.08 6.25
CA PRO A 32 -6.66 13.28 6.93
C PRO A 32 -5.18 13.18 7.32
N HIS A 33 -4.67 11.98 7.62
CA HIS A 33 -3.25 11.80 7.89
C HIS A 33 -2.41 11.99 6.64
N ILE A 34 -2.84 11.42 5.51
CA ILE A 34 -2.17 11.63 4.22
C ILE A 34 -2.15 13.13 3.86
N LEU A 35 -3.27 13.85 4.00
CA LEU A 35 -3.33 15.28 3.70
C LEU A 35 -2.41 16.11 4.61
N LYS A 36 -2.30 15.70 5.89
CA LYS A 36 -1.45 16.38 6.87
C LYS A 36 0.03 16.14 6.60
N ASP A 37 0.42 14.90 6.32
CA ASP A 37 1.82 14.54 6.16
C ASP A 37 2.33 14.86 4.74
N TRP A 38 1.44 14.86 3.75
CA TRP A 38 1.73 15.23 2.36
C TRP A 38 0.93 16.48 1.93
N ASP A 39 1.44 17.62 2.38
CA ASP A 39 0.92 18.99 2.15
C ASP A 39 0.62 19.39 0.69
N ILE A 40 1.20 18.69 -0.31
CA ILE A 40 0.96 18.94 -1.75
C ILE A 40 -0.31 18.24 -2.25
N LEU A 41 -0.77 17.18 -1.58
CA LEU A 41 -1.98 16.48 -1.99
C LEU A 41 -3.22 17.23 -1.52
N THR A 42 -4.15 17.44 -2.44
CA THR A 42 -5.44 18.02 -2.11
C THR A 42 -6.47 16.94 -1.76
N LYS A 43 -7.55 17.35 -1.10
CA LYS A 43 -8.67 16.45 -0.84
C LYS A 43 -9.27 15.88 -2.14
N GLU A 44 -9.34 16.70 -3.20
CA GLU A 44 -9.80 16.26 -4.52
C GLU A 44 -8.89 15.19 -5.13
N ASP A 45 -7.56 15.33 -5.01
CA ASP A 45 -6.61 14.32 -5.51
C ASP A 45 -6.84 12.96 -4.81
N LEU A 46 -7.10 12.97 -3.49
CA LEU A 46 -7.40 11.75 -2.73
C LEU A 46 -8.78 11.18 -3.05
N ASP A 47 -9.80 12.02 -3.23
CA ASP A 47 -11.13 11.53 -3.66
C ASP A 47 -11.05 10.90 -5.06
N HIS A 48 -10.21 11.44 -5.96
CA HIS A 48 -9.94 10.84 -7.28
C HIS A 48 -9.12 9.55 -7.23
N SER A 49 -8.13 9.46 -6.33
CA SER A 49 -7.37 8.22 -6.14
C SER A 49 -8.27 7.11 -5.58
N GLY A 50 -9.19 7.49 -4.69
CA GLY A 50 -9.93 6.56 -3.85
C GLY A 50 -8.98 5.72 -2.98
N PRO A 51 -9.47 4.63 -2.39
CA PRO A 51 -8.67 3.76 -1.53
C PRO A 51 -7.68 2.87 -2.30
N HIS A 52 -7.44 3.15 -3.58
CA HIS A 52 -6.57 2.36 -4.44
C HIS A 52 -5.11 2.79 -4.26
N PHE A 53 -4.32 1.91 -3.64
CA PHE A 53 -2.88 2.12 -3.42
C PHE A 53 -2.12 2.50 -4.70
N ASP A 54 -2.38 1.82 -5.83
CA ASP A 54 -1.66 2.10 -7.08
C ASP A 54 -1.90 3.52 -7.61
N ARG A 55 -3.12 4.03 -7.49
CA ARG A 55 -3.48 5.40 -7.89
C ARG A 55 -2.85 6.42 -6.96
N LEU A 56 -2.90 6.15 -5.66
CA LEU A 56 -2.27 6.98 -4.65
C LEU A 56 -0.75 7.07 -4.89
N LEU A 57 -0.10 5.93 -5.11
CA LEU A 57 1.32 5.84 -5.48
C LEU A 57 1.65 6.68 -6.72
N GLU A 58 0.84 6.58 -7.78
CA GLU A 58 1.05 7.34 -9.01
C GLU A 58 0.94 8.86 -8.77
N LEU A 59 -0.08 9.30 -8.02
CA LEU A 59 -0.26 10.70 -7.63
C LEU A 59 0.95 11.23 -6.86
N ILE A 60 1.37 10.54 -5.80
CA ILE A 60 2.49 10.98 -4.95
C ILE A 60 3.80 10.95 -5.73
N SER A 61 4.05 9.89 -6.49
CA SER A 61 5.28 9.75 -7.27
C SER A 61 5.39 10.88 -8.29
N THR A 62 4.29 11.25 -8.95
CA THR A 62 4.29 12.30 -9.96
C THR A 62 4.47 13.70 -9.34
N ARG A 63 3.88 13.95 -8.17
CA ARG A 63 3.90 15.26 -7.50
C ARG A 63 5.17 15.51 -6.68
N TYR A 64 5.60 14.55 -5.88
CA TYR A 64 6.71 14.70 -4.91
C TYR A 64 8.06 14.23 -5.43
N TYR A 65 8.07 13.28 -6.36
CA TYR A 65 9.29 12.58 -6.76
C TYR A 65 9.48 12.58 -8.29
N PRO A 66 9.44 13.74 -8.96
CA PRO A 66 9.65 13.80 -10.39
C PRO A 66 11.04 13.22 -10.74
N GLY A 67 11.06 12.21 -11.62
CA GLY A 67 12.30 11.58 -12.10
C GLY A 67 12.95 10.58 -11.14
N ARG A 68 12.33 10.23 -10.01
CA ARG A 68 12.79 9.12 -9.15
C ARG A 68 12.26 7.77 -9.65
N SER A 69 13.01 6.70 -9.36
CA SER A 69 12.55 5.33 -9.63
C SER A 69 11.28 5.02 -8.84
N ARG A 70 10.23 4.61 -9.55
CA ARG A 70 8.91 4.22 -8.99
C ARG A 70 9.04 3.18 -7.88
N ILE A 71 9.97 2.23 -8.02
CA ILE A 71 10.21 1.16 -7.04
C ILE A 71 10.66 1.72 -5.68
N SER A 72 11.56 2.71 -5.68
CA SER A 72 12.06 3.32 -4.44
C SER A 72 11.01 4.18 -3.74
N VAL A 73 10.13 4.81 -4.51
CA VAL A 73 9.04 5.65 -4.00
C VAL A 73 7.91 4.77 -3.45
N GLU A 74 7.59 3.68 -4.14
CA GLU A 74 6.61 2.67 -3.73
C GLU A 74 6.93 2.09 -2.36
N GLY A 75 8.18 1.68 -2.12
CA GLY A 75 8.58 1.14 -0.80
C GLY A 75 8.31 2.13 0.33
N LYS A 76 8.68 3.40 0.15
CA LYS A 76 8.46 4.44 1.17
C LYS A 76 6.99 4.69 1.46
N ILE A 77 6.17 4.78 0.41
CA ILE A 77 4.73 5.02 0.53
C ILE A 77 4.05 3.82 1.18
N ARG A 78 4.46 2.61 0.80
CA ARG A 78 4.00 1.35 1.39
C ARG A 78 4.32 1.30 2.88
N ASP A 79 5.57 1.54 3.27
CA ASP A 79 6.00 1.50 4.67
C ASP A 79 5.25 2.54 5.52
N TYR A 80 5.06 3.75 4.97
CA TYR A 80 4.27 4.80 5.62
C TYR A 80 2.82 4.36 5.85
N LEU A 81 2.13 3.87 4.81
CA LEU A 81 0.74 3.43 4.92
C LEU A 81 0.59 2.23 5.85
N TYR A 82 1.53 1.28 5.83
CA TYR A 82 1.51 0.17 6.78
C TYR A 82 1.68 0.65 8.23
N GLY A 83 2.63 1.53 8.51
CA GLY A 83 2.80 2.07 9.86
C GLY A 83 1.55 2.81 10.35
N LEU A 84 0.86 3.49 9.43
CA LEU A 84 -0.36 4.22 9.74
C LEU A 84 -1.56 3.28 9.97
N LEU A 85 -1.71 2.26 9.12
CA LEU A 85 -2.77 1.25 9.27
C LEU A 85 -2.57 0.41 10.52
N ASP A 86 -1.34 0.00 10.83
CA ASP A 86 -1.04 -0.71 12.06
C ASP A 86 -1.41 0.14 13.27
N ALA A 87 -1.08 1.45 13.29
CA ALA A 87 -1.47 2.33 14.38
C ALA A 87 -3.01 2.44 14.56
N LEU A 88 -3.79 2.33 13.48
CA LEU A 88 -5.26 2.37 13.52
C LEU A 88 -5.91 1.03 13.89
N ASP A 89 -5.23 -0.10 13.71
CA ASP A 89 -5.73 -1.44 14.12
C ASP A 89 -5.62 -1.67 15.64
N PHE A 90 -4.81 -0.88 16.36
CA PHE A 90 -4.58 -1.02 17.81
C PHE A 90 -5.38 -0.04 18.69
N ASP A 91 -6.22 0.82 18.10
CA ASP A 91 -7.12 1.77 18.79
C ASP A 91 -8.58 1.25 18.77
#